data_AF-A0A3D9CSE9-F1
#
_entry.id   AF-A0A3D9CSE9-F1
#
_cell.length_a   1.000
_cell.length_b   1.000
_cell.length_c   1.000
_cell.angle_alpha   90.00
_cell.angle_beta   90.00
_cell.angle_gamma   90.00
#
_symmetry.space_group_name_H-M   'P 1'
#
loop_
_entity.id
_entity.type
_entity.pdbx_description
1 polymer ?
#
loop_
_entity_poly.entity_id
_entity_poly.type
_entity_poly.pdbx_seq_one_letter_code
_entity_poly.pdbx_strand_id
1 'polypeptide(L)'
;MLMKKMTLFFVACSAFLSAQFTTPNNGTTYTLASLSAAAPTVLQDKGTFYMMMDDITISATDKLIIDQNTTLSVYSGKTLYIYGEYKTTATNFLINAVDSGFPFKGIRFEDGSIGEMRNTRIDYGGGIRVLTANFLMDNCIVYKNYGGVSTSGALGFSKGSPIVTNSQFLENSKAAFGSAANATVSATFSNNYIFGNVTDNTNTPQINMGPGGTDSLKIINNTIIGDRTKIMVGGISASALAGGTNRFRIEGNTIRDNRYGITSYASTSTGIIKNNIIENNNTQNNPDQGGSGISIYGAKDVVITGNQIRGNLWGITILSNGTAILGTEENHGNNIFKNNGNRGTTTALFNNTTLPVSAVYNCWREHELSTEAMVEAVLGSLNPNTISYKPYNCALPLSVSDVSKSKLNIYPNPSKNHFFLEAENAGNIVIQDLSGKVVFSSIVSKGKNEIKTNLQSGVYIITKQSEGKKSNTKLIIK
;
A
#
# COMPACT_ATOMS: atom_id res chain seq x y z
N MET A 1 39.16 76.50 -36.71
CA MET A 1 39.20 75.49 -35.63
C MET A 1 37.75 75.11 -35.34
N LEU A 2 37.30 73.96 -35.85
CA LEU A 2 35.90 73.51 -35.81
C LEU A 2 35.55 72.92 -34.43
N MET A 3 34.55 73.47 -33.74
CA MET A 3 33.92 72.84 -32.58
C MET A 3 32.86 71.84 -33.05
N LYS A 4 33.11 70.55 -32.82
CA LYS A 4 32.17 69.45 -33.03
C LYS A 4 31.07 69.49 -31.96
N LYS A 5 29.80 69.58 -32.38
CA LYS A 5 28.64 69.28 -31.54
C LYS A 5 28.43 67.77 -31.49
N MET A 6 28.40 67.20 -30.29
CA MET A 6 28.11 65.79 -30.06
C MET A 6 26.70 65.69 -29.44
N THR A 7 25.75 65.19 -30.22
CA THR A 7 24.37 64.96 -29.77
C THR A 7 24.30 63.59 -29.10
N LEU A 8 23.93 63.56 -27.82
CA LEU A 8 23.76 62.34 -27.03
C LEU A 8 22.34 61.79 -27.25
N PHE A 9 22.22 60.59 -27.80
CA PHE A 9 20.94 59.89 -28.00
C PHE A 9 20.65 59.03 -26.76
N PHE A 10 19.61 59.36 -26.00
CA PHE A 10 19.16 58.57 -24.85
C PHE A 10 18.25 57.44 -25.35
N VAL A 11 18.75 56.20 -25.36
CA VAL A 11 17.91 55.00 -25.59
C VAL A 11 17.36 54.56 -24.24
N ALA A 12 16.07 54.79 -24.02
CA ALA A 12 15.35 54.21 -22.90
C ALA A 12 15.06 52.72 -23.19
N CYS A 13 15.90 51.82 -22.68
CA CYS A 13 15.58 50.40 -22.62
C CYS A 13 14.56 50.16 -21.52
N SER A 14 13.29 50.00 -21.90
CA SER A 14 12.25 49.45 -21.04
C SER A 14 12.50 47.95 -20.85
N ALA A 15 13.25 47.58 -19.81
CA ALA A 15 13.33 46.19 -19.37
C ALA A 15 11.98 45.81 -18.74
N PHE A 16 11.20 44.97 -19.43
CA PHE A 16 10.08 44.28 -18.83
C PHE A 16 10.63 43.32 -17.76
N LEU A 17 10.56 43.71 -16.49
CA LEU A 17 10.82 42.83 -15.35
C LEU A 17 9.75 41.73 -15.34
N SER A 18 10.15 40.49 -15.66
CA SER A 18 9.35 39.30 -15.34
C SER A 18 9.42 39.11 -13.82
N ALA A 19 8.31 39.33 -13.11
CA ALA A 19 8.31 39.47 -11.66
C ALA A 19 8.30 38.12 -10.94
N GLN A 20 9.37 37.33 -11.04
CA GLN A 20 9.63 36.24 -10.08
C GLN A 20 10.13 36.82 -8.74
N PHE A 21 9.87 36.15 -7.62
CA PHE A 21 10.42 36.53 -6.31
C PHE A 21 11.35 35.47 -5.75
N THR A 22 12.50 35.88 -5.25
CA THR A 22 13.45 35.03 -4.52
C THR A 22 13.70 35.65 -3.16
N THR A 23 13.54 34.88 -2.08
CA THR A 23 13.81 35.36 -0.71
C THR A 23 15.31 35.68 -0.55
N PRO A 24 15.71 36.59 0.36
CA PRO A 24 17.05 37.20 0.38
C PRO A 24 18.19 36.29 0.83
N ASN A 25 17.91 35.05 1.23
CA ASN A 25 18.90 34.07 1.71
C ASN A 25 19.64 34.53 2.97
N ASN A 26 18.91 35.03 3.96
CA ASN A 26 19.47 35.61 5.19
C ASN A 26 18.97 34.93 6.47
N GLY A 27 18.33 33.76 6.36
CA GLY A 27 17.80 33.02 7.50
C GLY A 27 16.37 33.39 7.87
N THR A 28 15.68 34.18 7.04
CA THR A 28 14.34 34.68 7.36
C THR A 28 13.32 33.56 7.31
N THR A 29 12.43 33.54 8.31
CA THR A 29 11.26 32.67 8.31
C THR A 29 10.05 33.43 7.79
N TYR A 30 9.48 32.94 6.69
CA TYR A 30 8.30 33.47 6.05
C TYR A 30 7.05 32.67 6.41
N THR A 31 5.93 33.37 6.56
CA THR A 31 4.58 32.82 6.42
C THR A 31 4.00 33.31 5.10
N LEU A 32 2.82 32.83 4.68
CA LEU A 32 2.18 33.40 3.48
C LEU A 32 1.93 34.91 3.63
N ALA A 33 1.56 35.37 4.83
CA ALA A 33 1.31 36.79 5.11
C ALA A 33 2.60 37.64 5.03
N SER A 34 3.70 37.19 5.64
CA SER A 34 4.96 37.96 5.56
C SER A 34 5.59 37.88 4.16
N LEU A 35 5.38 36.77 3.44
CA LEU A 35 5.82 36.62 2.06
C LEU A 35 5.02 37.53 1.11
N SER A 36 3.69 37.64 1.29
CA SER A 36 2.87 38.56 0.50
C SER A 36 3.20 40.03 0.79
N ALA A 37 3.55 40.36 2.03
CA ALA A 37 4.01 41.70 2.37
C ALA A 37 5.38 42.03 1.75
N ALA A 38 6.28 41.04 1.67
CA ALA A 38 7.61 41.19 1.07
C ALA A 38 7.56 41.25 -0.48
N ALA A 39 6.58 40.58 -1.10
CA ALA A 39 6.46 40.48 -2.55
C ALA A 39 5.00 40.65 -3.02
N PRO A 40 4.36 41.83 -2.79
CA PRO A 40 2.93 42.02 -3.00
C PRO A 40 2.48 41.94 -4.46
N THR A 41 3.41 42.07 -5.42
CA THR A 41 3.12 41.87 -6.85
C THR A 41 3.17 40.40 -7.27
N VAL A 42 3.84 39.54 -6.48
CA VAL A 42 4.05 38.11 -6.78
C VAL A 42 3.12 37.22 -5.96
N LEU A 43 2.92 37.53 -4.68
CA LEU A 43 1.97 36.85 -3.80
C LEU A 43 1.01 37.87 -3.21
N GLN A 44 -0.25 37.81 -3.64
CA GLN A 44 -1.28 38.75 -3.20
C GLN A 44 -2.14 38.11 -2.11
N ASP A 45 -2.26 38.79 -0.98
CA ASP A 45 -3.27 38.48 0.02
C ASP A 45 -4.65 38.95 -0.50
N LYS A 46 -5.60 38.03 -0.63
CA LYS A 46 -6.98 38.31 -1.07
C LYS A 46 -7.96 38.31 0.11
N GLY A 47 -7.46 38.27 1.34
CA GLY A 47 -8.23 38.19 2.58
C GLY A 47 -8.64 36.76 2.94
N THR A 48 -9.22 36.01 2.00
CA THR A 48 -9.65 34.61 2.25
C THR A 48 -8.71 33.55 1.68
N PHE A 49 -7.81 33.95 0.78
CA PHE A 49 -6.80 33.10 0.15
C PHE A 49 -5.61 33.94 -0.31
N TYR A 50 -4.53 33.27 -0.68
CA TYR A 50 -3.35 33.89 -1.28
C TYR A 50 -3.29 33.53 -2.75
N MET A 51 -2.94 34.51 -3.59
CA MET A 51 -2.85 34.36 -5.02
C MET A 51 -1.39 34.53 -5.48
N MET A 52 -0.78 33.44 -5.94
CA MET A 52 0.59 33.43 -6.47
C MET A 52 0.57 33.70 -7.97
N MET A 53 0.97 34.92 -8.34
CA MET A 53 0.96 35.46 -9.70
C MET A 53 2.16 35.01 -10.53
N ASP A 54 3.30 34.76 -9.88
CA ASP A 54 4.58 34.43 -10.52
C ASP A 54 5.39 33.44 -9.67
N ASP A 55 6.50 32.94 -10.21
CA ASP A 55 7.38 31.99 -9.53
C ASP A 55 7.92 32.56 -8.21
N ILE A 56 7.97 31.71 -7.19
CA ILE A 56 8.52 32.01 -5.86
C ILE A 56 9.64 31.03 -5.57
N THR A 57 10.79 31.56 -5.14
CA THR A 57 11.94 30.79 -4.68
C THR A 57 12.22 31.09 -3.22
N ILE A 58 12.12 30.07 -2.37
CA ILE A 58 12.57 30.11 -0.98
C ILE A 58 14.04 29.69 -0.95
N SER A 59 14.93 30.66 -0.73
CA SER A 59 16.38 30.50 -0.74
C SER A 59 16.90 29.55 0.36
N ALA A 60 18.12 29.06 0.17
CA ALA A 60 18.69 27.94 0.93
C ALA A 60 18.73 28.12 2.46
N THR A 61 18.89 29.33 2.96
CA THR A 61 18.89 29.60 4.41
C THR A 61 17.52 30.03 4.94
N ASP A 62 16.57 30.36 4.06
CA ASP A 62 15.26 30.87 4.44
C ASP A 62 14.24 29.73 4.62
N LYS A 63 13.11 30.05 5.24
CA LYS A 63 12.05 29.08 5.54
C LYS A 63 10.69 29.59 5.09
N LEU A 64 9.82 28.69 4.64
CA LEU A 64 8.40 28.94 4.45
C LEU A 64 7.61 28.04 5.40
N ILE A 65 6.94 28.66 6.38
CA ILE A 65 6.03 28.00 7.31
C ILE A 65 4.60 28.33 6.90
N ILE A 66 3.81 27.29 6.63
CA ILE A 66 2.37 27.40 6.42
C ILE A 66 1.67 27.12 7.75
N ASP A 67 1.34 28.19 8.47
CA ASP A 67 0.81 28.18 9.84
C ASP A 67 -0.68 28.49 9.95
N GLN A 68 -1.33 28.79 8.83
CA GLN A 68 -2.74 29.16 8.77
C GLN A 68 -3.52 28.24 7.86
N ASN A 69 -4.78 27.97 8.25
CA ASN A 69 -5.72 27.24 7.43
C ASN A 69 -6.25 28.15 6.32
N THR A 70 -5.71 28.02 5.12
CA THR A 70 -6.05 28.89 3.99
C THR A 70 -5.84 28.17 2.65
N THR A 71 -6.02 28.90 1.56
CA THR A 71 -5.74 28.45 0.20
C THR A 71 -4.61 29.28 -0.42
N LEU A 72 -3.70 28.61 -1.12
CA LEU A 72 -2.75 29.19 -2.05
C LEU A 72 -3.19 28.86 -3.49
N SER A 73 -3.78 29.83 -4.18
CA SER A 73 -4.17 29.72 -5.58
C SER A 73 -3.04 30.19 -6.49
N VAL A 74 -2.56 29.29 -7.35
CA VAL A 74 -1.35 29.48 -8.16
C VAL A 74 -1.73 29.66 -9.63
N TYR A 75 -1.20 30.71 -10.27
CA TYR A 75 -1.42 30.94 -11.69
C TYR A 75 -0.80 29.82 -12.55
N SER A 76 -1.38 29.66 -13.74
CA SER A 76 -0.89 28.74 -14.75
C SER A 76 0.60 28.95 -15.05
N GLY A 77 1.31 27.83 -15.23
CA GLY A 77 2.72 27.87 -15.60
C GLY A 77 3.69 28.25 -14.48
N LYS A 78 3.21 28.50 -13.25
CA LYS A 78 4.05 28.95 -12.12
C LYS A 78 4.52 27.82 -11.21
N THR A 79 5.66 28.04 -10.55
CA THR A 79 6.36 27.05 -9.74
C THR A 79 6.75 27.63 -8.39
N LEU A 80 6.54 26.86 -7.32
CA LEU A 80 7.13 27.13 -6.01
C LEU A 80 8.43 26.31 -5.86
N TYR A 81 9.56 27.00 -5.78
CA TYR A 81 10.88 26.40 -5.58
C TYR A 81 11.30 26.53 -4.11
N ILE A 82 11.73 25.42 -3.52
CA ILE A 82 12.21 25.34 -2.13
C ILE A 82 13.66 24.89 -2.16
N TYR A 83 14.59 25.82 -1.95
CA TYR A 83 15.99 25.53 -1.65
C TYR A 83 16.25 25.44 -0.15
N GLY A 84 15.50 26.20 0.66
CA GLY A 84 15.58 26.18 2.11
C GLY A 84 14.65 25.17 2.78
N GLU A 85 13.89 25.63 3.77
CA GLU A 85 12.94 24.79 4.52
C GLU A 85 11.49 25.12 4.13
N TYR A 86 10.66 24.09 3.92
CA TYR A 86 9.21 24.21 3.83
C TYR A 86 8.56 23.35 4.89
N LYS A 87 7.64 23.93 5.66
CA LYS A 87 6.92 23.24 6.72
C LYS A 87 5.46 23.65 6.78
N THR A 88 4.56 22.68 6.86
CA THR A 88 3.14 22.94 7.16
C THR A 88 2.83 22.59 8.62
N THR A 89 2.42 23.59 9.40
CA THR A 89 1.89 23.44 10.75
C THR A 89 0.37 23.63 10.81
N ALA A 90 -0.23 24.21 9.77
CA ALA A 90 -1.66 24.27 9.56
C ALA A 90 -2.32 22.88 9.58
N THR A 91 -3.59 22.83 9.99
CA THR A 91 -4.39 21.59 10.04
C THR A 91 -5.26 21.37 8.81
N ASN A 92 -5.36 22.38 7.94
CA ASN A 92 -6.06 22.30 6.66
C ASN A 92 -5.53 23.37 5.70
N PHE A 93 -4.66 22.99 4.77
CA PHE A 93 -4.13 23.87 3.74
C PHE A 93 -4.44 23.35 2.35
N LEU A 94 -4.89 24.24 1.45
CA LEU A 94 -5.13 23.92 0.04
C LEU A 94 -4.15 24.68 -0.85
N ILE A 95 -3.51 23.97 -1.78
CA ILE A 95 -2.81 24.57 -2.93
C ILE A 95 -3.59 24.17 -4.17
N ASN A 96 -4.03 25.13 -4.98
CA ASN A 96 -4.79 24.84 -6.20
C ASN A 96 -4.38 25.73 -7.36
N ALA A 97 -4.67 25.30 -8.60
CA ALA A 97 -4.64 26.21 -9.73
C ALA A 97 -5.73 27.29 -9.61
N VAL A 98 -5.45 28.51 -10.07
CA VAL A 98 -6.46 29.57 -10.23
C VAL A 98 -7.57 29.13 -11.19
N ASP A 99 -7.20 28.42 -12.25
CA ASP A 99 -8.11 27.80 -13.21
C ASP A 99 -7.71 26.33 -13.40
N SER A 100 -8.62 25.40 -13.13
CA SER A 100 -8.38 23.96 -13.26
C SER A 100 -8.05 23.49 -14.68
N GLY A 101 -8.42 24.27 -15.72
CA GLY A 101 -8.04 24.01 -17.11
C GLY A 101 -6.60 24.41 -17.44
N PHE A 102 -5.96 25.22 -16.59
CA PHE A 102 -4.63 25.77 -16.78
C PHE A 102 -3.76 25.52 -15.54
N PRO A 103 -3.25 24.30 -15.36
CA PRO A 103 -2.53 23.90 -14.15
C PRO A 103 -1.25 24.72 -13.92
N PHE A 104 -0.91 24.94 -12.65
CA PHE A 104 0.41 25.45 -12.28
C PHE A 104 1.47 24.36 -12.46
N LYS A 105 2.74 24.73 -12.62
CA LYS A 105 3.81 23.75 -12.92
C LYS A 105 4.11 22.81 -11.76
N GLY A 106 3.81 23.20 -10.53
CA GLY A 106 3.96 22.35 -9.34
C GLY A 106 4.93 22.91 -8.30
N ILE A 107 5.44 22.02 -7.45
CA ILE A 107 6.33 22.36 -6.33
C ILE A 107 7.64 21.60 -6.50
N ARG A 108 8.78 22.29 -6.38
CA ARG A 108 10.12 21.69 -6.43
C ARG A 108 10.85 21.88 -5.12
N PHE A 109 11.20 20.75 -4.50
CA PHE A 109 12.14 20.68 -3.40
C PHE A 109 13.51 20.38 -3.99
N GLU A 110 14.40 21.37 -3.97
CA GLU A 110 15.72 21.31 -4.58
C GLU A 110 16.70 20.53 -3.71
N ASP A 111 17.88 20.22 -4.27
CA ASP A 111 18.90 19.49 -3.50
C ASP A 111 19.35 20.32 -2.28
N GLY A 112 19.51 19.66 -1.14
CA GLY A 112 19.82 20.31 0.14
C GLY A 112 18.62 20.90 0.91
N SER A 113 17.43 20.99 0.30
CA SER A 113 16.24 21.51 0.99
C SER A 113 15.73 20.57 2.08
N ILE A 114 14.85 21.07 2.95
CA ILE A 114 14.07 20.25 3.90
C ILE A 114 12.58 20.46 3.63
N GLY A 115 11.85 19.37 3.42
CA GLY A 115 10.39 19.40 3.22
C GLY A 115 9.64 18.62 4.29
N GLU A 116 8.76 19.30 5.02
CA GLU A 116 7.79 18.70 5.92
C GLU A 116 6.36 19.14 5.54
N MET A 117 5.70 18.36 4.70
CA MET A 117 4.34 18.66 4.23
C MET A 117 3.31 17.85 5.03
N ARG A 118 2.39 18.55 5.70
CA ARG A 118 1.32 17.93 6.47
C ARG A 118 -0.02 18.56 6.18
N ASN A 119 -1.10 17.80 6.30
CA ASN A 119 -2.48 18.32 6.23
C ASN A 119 -2.74 19.22 5.00
N THR A 120 -2.08 18.90 3.89
CA THR A 120 -2.05 19.74 2.68
C THR A 120 -2.75 19.00 1.54
N ARG A 121 -3.69 19.68 0.89
CA ARG A 121 -4.32 19.23 -0.35
C ARG A 121 -3.74 20.01 -1.52
N ILE A 122 -3.41 19.30 -2.60
CA ILE A 122 -2.84 19.87 -3.82
C ILE A 122 -3.70 19.44 -5.00
N ASP A 123 -4.33 20.42 -5.64
CA ASP A 123 -5.30 20.21 -6.72
C ASP A 123 -4.83 20.87 -8.02
N TYR A 124 -4.94 20.16 -9.15
CA TYR A 124 -4.71 20.71 -10.49
C TYR A 124 -3.32 21.34 -10.69
N GLY A 125 -2.28 20.77 -10.08
CA GLY A 125 -0.89 21.18 -10.25
C GLY A 125 -0.07 20.25 -11.14
N GLY A 126 1.19 20.61 -11.41
CA GLY A 126 2.13 19.80 -12.18
C GLY A 126 2.97 18.81 -11.35
N GLY A 127 2.44 18.40 -10.19
CA GLY A 127 3.06 17.48 -9.25
C GLY A 127 4.08 18.10 -8.30
N ILE A 128 4.69 17.24 -7.49
CA ILE A 128 5.69 17.55 -6.48
C ILE A 128 6.97 16.82 -6.86
N ARG A 129 8.03 17.58 -7.13
CA ARG A 129 9.35 17.03 -7.48
C ARG A 129 10.30 17.21 -6.31
N VAL A 130 10.86 16.10 -5.82
CA VAL A 130 11.73 16.05 -4.64
C VAL A 130 13.12 15.60 -5.05
N LEU A 131 14.08 16.54 -4.98
CA LEU A 131 15.49 16.31 -5.27
C LEU A 131 16.34 16.16 -3.99
N THR A 132 15.82 16.57 -2.84
CA THR A 132 16.45 16.38 -1.53
C THR A 132 16.24 14.95 -0.98
N ALA A 133 17.13 14.54 -0.07
CA ALA A 133 16.95 13.34 0.74
C ALA A 133 16.06 13.55 1.98
N ASN A 134 15.81 14.81 2.37
CA ASN A 134 15.11 15.19 3.59
C ASN A 134 13.66 15.60 3.28
N PHE A 135 12.79 14.61 3.15
CA PHE A 135 11.39 14.86 2.82
C PHE A 135 10.43 13.96 3.62
N LEU A 136 9.44 14.60 4.22
CA LEU A 136 8.31 13.97 4.90
C LEU A 136 7.01 14.52 4.35
N MET A 137 6.07 13.62 4.07
CA MET A 137 4.69 13.96 3.73
C MET A 137 3.73 13.11 4.55
N ASP A 138 2.75 13.73 5.19
CA ASP A 138 1.80 13.03 6.05
C ASP A 138 0.41 13.66 6.01
N ASN A 139 -0.64 12.85 5.97
CA ASN A 139 -2.03 13.33 5.92
C ASN A 139 -2.29 14.36 4.81
N CYS A 140 -1.82 14.08 3.59
CA CYS A 140 -1.96 15.00 2.46
C CYS A 140 -2.82 14.39 1.34
N ILE A 141 -3.31 15.23 0.43
CA ILE A 141 -4.09 14.81 -0.74
C ILE A 141 -3.46 15.39 -1.99
N VAL A 142 -3.24 14.56 -3.01
CA VAL A 142 -2.75 14.97 -4.33
C VAL A 142 -3.77 14.55 -5.36
N TYR A 143 -4.47 15.52 -5.94
CA TYR A 143 -5.68 15.29 -6.73
C TYR A 143 -5.62 15.97 -8.10
N LYS A 144 -5.86 15.19 -9.15
CA LYS A 144 -5.90 15.68 -10.54
C LYS A 144 -4.69 16.53 -10.93
N ASN A 145 -3.51 16.19 -10.41
CA ASN A 145 -2.28 16.78 -10.88
C ASN A 145 -1.92 16.21 -12.26
N TYR A 146 -1.41 17.09 -13.11
CA TYR A 146 -0.92 16.80 -14.46
C TYR A 146 0.60 16.69 -14.46
N GLY A 147 1.18 16.41 -15.64
CA GLY A 147 2.62 16.56 -15.83
C GLY A 147 3.05 18.02 -15.75
N GLY A 148 4.13 18.29 -15.01
CA GLY A 148 4.73 19.62 -14.89
C GLY A 148 6.18 19.50 -14.42
N VAL A 149 6.48 20.01 -13.22
CA VAL A 149 7.81 19.85 -12.61
C VAL A 149 8.13 18.39 -12.29
N SER A 150 7.10 17.58 -12.00
CA SER A 150 7.25 16.15 -11.85
C SER A 150 6.72 15.44 -13.09
N THR A 151 7.61 14.71 -13.77
CA THR A 151 7.36 14.16 -15.11
C THR A 151 6.92 12.71 -15.12
N SER A 152 7.26 11.93 -14.08
CA SER A 152 6.99 10.48 -13.99
C SER A 152 5.94 10.09 -12.95
N GLY A 153 5.63 10.97 -11.99
CA GLY A 153 4.60 10.75 -10.96
C GLY A 153 4.13 12.05 -10.32
N ALA A 154 2.95 12.06 -9.72
CA ALA A 154 2.38 13.19 -8.99
C ALA A 154 3.27 13.60 -7.80
N LEU A 155 3.94 12.62 -7.18
CA LEU A 155 5.06 12.81 -6.27
C LEU A 155 6.27 12.00 -6.76
N GLY A 156 7.34 12.72 -7.14
CA GLY A 156 8.52 12.13 -7.79
C GLY A 156 9.83 12.40 -7.03
N PHE A 157 10.60 11.35 -6.74
CA PHE A 157 11.85 11.41 -5.98
C PHE A 157 13.10 11.17 -6.84
N SER A 158 14.23 11.75 -6.40
CA SER A 158 15.53 11.55 -7.04
C SER A 158 16.59 10.92 -6.14
N LYS A 159 16.42 10.91 -4.82
CA LYS A 159 17.38 10.32 -3.87
C LYS A 159 16.75 10.14 -2.48
N GLY A 160 17.48 9.45 -1.60
CA GLY A 160 17.22 9.40 -0.17
C GLY A 160 16.18 8.37 0.26
N SER A 161 15.70 8.53 1.50
CA SER A 161 14.75 7.62 2.16
C SER A 161 13.53 8.41 2.66
N PRO A 162 12.75 9.02 1.75
CA PRO A 162 11.62 9.86 2.14
C PRO A 162 10.51 9.04 2.82
N ILE A 163 9.72 9.70 3.66
CA ILE A 163 8.57 9.09 4.35
C ILE A 163 7.28 9.74 3.83
N VAL A 164 6.36 8.92 3.34
CA VAL A 164 5.05 9.36 2.85
C VAL A 164 3.97 8.47 3.46
N THR A 165 3.19 9.06 4.36
CA THR A 165 2.22 8.33 5.20
C THR A 165 0.83 8.94 5.14
N ASN A 166 -0.19 8.10 5.38
CA ASN A 166 -1.57 8.54 5.64
C ASN A 166 -2.15 9.49 4.58
N SER A 167 -1.66 9.43 3.35
CA SER A 167 -1.95 10.39 2.29
C SER A 167 -2.77 9.77 1.16
N GLN A 168 -3.36 10.61 0.31
CA GLN A 168 -4.20 10.20 -0.80
C GLN A 168 -3.66 10.69 -2.13
N PHE A 169 -3.70 9.83 -3.15
CA PHE A 169 -3.32 10.16 -4.52
C PHE A 169 -4.45 9.75 -5.45
N LEU A 170 -5.09 10.74 -6.06
CA LEU A 170 -6.39 10.58 -6.69
C LEU A 170 -6.37 11.16 -8.10
N GLU A 171 -6.64 10.31 -9.09
CA GLU A 171 -6.89 10.73 -10.48
C GLU A 171 -5.79 11.61 -11.09
N ASN A 172 -4.53 11.41 -10.68
CA ASN A 172 -3.41 12.15 -11.26
C ASN A 172 -3.10 11.62 -12.67
N SER A 173 -2.64 12.49 -13.56
CA SER A 173 -2.34 12.13 -14.95
C SER A 173 -1.12 11.20 -15.08
N LYS A 174 -0.22 11.25 -14.09
CA LYS A 174 0.96 10.38 -13.95
C LYS A 174 0.77 9.39 -12.79
N ALA A 175 1.79 8.55 -12.54
CA ALA A 175 1.80 7.64 -11.39
C ALA A 175 1.55 8.42 -10.09
N ALA A 176 0.94 7.84 -9.07
CA ALA A 176 0.79 8.49 -7.76
C ALA A 176 2.16 8.83 -7.16
N PHE A 177 3.06 7.84 -7.20
CA PHE A 177 4.32 7.85 -6.49
C PHE A 177 5.40 7.20 -7.36
N GLY A 178 6.57 7.83 -7.47
CA GLY A 178 7.66 7.24 -8.23
C GLY A 178 9.03 7.86 -8.03
N SER A 179 10.02 7.22 -8.65
CA SER A 179 11.39 7.74 -8.79
C SER A 179 11.86 7.70 -10.23
N ALA A 180 12.94 8.41 -10.55
CA ALA A 180 13.58 8.25 -11.86
C ALA A 180 14.18 6.84 -11.99
N ALA A 181 14.21 6.31 -13.21
CA ALA A 181 14.69 4.94 -13.48
C ALA A 181 16.15 4.68 -13.08
N ASN A 182 16.95 5.74 -12.94
CA ASN A 182 18.34 5.75 -12.52
C ASN A 182 18.56 6.40 -11.13
N ALA A 183 17.48 6.76 -10.42
CA ALA A 183 17.55 7.32 -9.08
C ALA A 183 17.52 6.20 -8.03
N THR A 184 18.34 6.33 -6.99
CA THR A 184 18.38 5.40 -5.85
C THR A 184 17.52 5.93 -4.70
N VAL A 185 16.35 5.32 -4.49
CA VAL A 185 15.36 5.81 -3.52
C VAL A 185 14.85 4.65 -2.66
N SER A 186 15.01 4.76 -1.34
CA SER A 186 14.57 3.77 -0.34
C SER A 186 13.41 4.32 0.49
N ALA A 187 12.31 4.68 -0.19
CA ALA A 187 11.20 5.34 0.47
C ALA A 187 10.40 4.43 1.40
N THR A 188 9.79 5.03 2.43
CA THR A 188 8.69 4.43 3.19
C THR A 188 7.38 5.05 2.73
N PHE A 189 6.55 4.26 2.07
CA PHE A 189 5.24 4.63 1.55
C PHE A 189 4.18 3.75 2.24
N SER A 190 3.51 4.29 3.27
CA SER A 190 2.60 3.48 4.09
C SER A 190 1.27 4.11 4.48
N ASN A 191 0.25 3.27 4.65
CA ASN A 191 -1.11 3.67 5.01
C ASN A 191 -1.72 4.71 4.05
N ASN A 192 -1.34 4.70 2.78
CA ASN A 192 -1.86 5.64 1.78
C ASN A 192 -3.04 5.03 1.01
N TYR A 193 -3.88 5.90 0.45
CA TYR A 193 -4.97 5.55 -0.45
C TYR A 193 -4.68 6.08 -1.87
N ILE A 194 -4.71 5.18 -2.84
CA ILE A 194 -4.37 5.45 -4.24
C ILE A 194 -5.56 5.02 -5.10
N PHE A 195 -6.08 5.94 -5.91
CA PHE A 195 -7.21 5.67 -6.79
C PHE A 195 -7.03 6.32 -8.16
N GLY A 196 -7.17 5.53 -9.23
CA GLY A 196 -7.38 6.02 -10.60
C GLY A 196 -6.25 6.90 -11.17
N ASN A 197 -5.02 6.79 -10.66
CA ASN A 197 -3.88 7.55 -11.18
C ASN A 197 -3.46 7.00 -12.55
N VAL A 198 -2.60 7.76 -13.24
CA VAL A 198 -2.23 7.54 -14.64
C VAL A 198 -3.45 7.69 -15.55
N THR A 199 -4.19 8.80 -15.42
CA THR A 199 -5.38 9.06 -16.27
C THR A 199 -5.04 9.17 -17.75
N ASP A 200 -3.78 9.46 -18.08
CA ASP A 200 -3.21 9.45 -19.44
C ASP A 200 -3.18 8.04 -20.07
N ASN A 201 -3.48 6.99 -19.28
CA ASN A 201 -3.50 5.59 -19.70
C ASN A 201 -2.18 5.13 -20.36
N THR A 202 -1.05 5.63 -19.86
CA THR A 202 0.27 5.18 -20.30
C THR A 202 0.59 3.81 -19.71
N ASN A 203 1.53 3.08 -20.32
CA ASN A 203 2.06 1.83 -19.78
C ASN A 203 2.92 2.12 -18.53
N THR A 204 2.28 2.40 -17.39
CA THR A 204 2.93 2.85 -16.16
C THR A 204 2.09 2.40 -14.97
N PRO A 205 2.71 1.87 -13.90
CA PRO A 205 1.98 1.55 -12.68
C PRO A 205 1.65 2.80 -11.85
N GLN A 206 0.66 2.68 -10.96
CA GLN A 206 0.34 3.74 -10.01
C GLN A 206 1.47 4.02 -9.02
N ILE A 207 2.23 2.98 -8.62
CA ILE A 207 3.51 3.12 -7.92
C ILE A 207 4.63 2.65 -8.83
N ASN A 208 5.53 3.56 -9.22
CA ASN A 208 6.61 3.28 -10.17
C ASN A 208 7.99 3.59 -9.59
N MET A 209 8.57 2.60 -8.92
CA MET A 209 9.86 2.76 -8.25
C MET A 209 11.00 2.12 -9.05
N GLY A 210 12.01 2.93 -9.30
CA GLY A 210 13.32 2.51 -9.78
C GLY A 210 14.19 1.90 -8.67
N PRO A 211 15.51 1.91 -8.86
CA PRO A 211 16.47 1.29 -7.93
C PRO A 211 16.35 1.79 -6.50
N GLY A 212 16.66 0.90 -5.55
CA GLY A 212 16.75 1.24 -4.14
C GLY A 212 18.06 1.93 -3.80
N GLY A 213 18.07 2.72 -2.72
CA GLY A 213 19.28 3.15 -2.04
C GLY A 213 19.81 2.06 -1.10
N THR A 214 20.48 2.49 -0.02
CA THR A 214 21.08 1.58 0.97
C THR A 214 20.04 0.77 1.75
N ASP A 215 18.93 1.40 2.14
CA ASP A 215 17.81 0.73 2.82
C ASP A 215 16.85 0.10 1.79
N SER A 216 15.88 -0.67 2.27
CA SER A 216 14.78 -1.21 1.48
C SER A 216 13.71 -0.16 1.17
N LEU A 217 13.17 -0.22 -0.05
CA LEU A 217 11.89 0.37 -0.40
C LEU A 217 10.77 -0.34 0.37
N LYS A 218 9.91 0.41 1.06
CA LYS A 218 8.82 -0.12 1.89
C LYS A 218 7.49 0.41 1.37
N ILE A 219 6.67 -0.46 0.82
CA ILE A 219 5.30 -0.18 0.38
C ILE A 219 4.36 -0.99 1.27
N ILE A 220 3.80 -0.36 2.30
CA ILE A 220 3.16 -1.09 3.42
C ILE A 220 1.74 -0.59 3.69
N ASN A 221 0.78 -1.50 3.82
CA ASN A 221 -0.60 -1.20 4.25
C ASN A 221 -1.31 -0.13 3.39
N ASN A 222 -0.97 -0.02 2.12
CA ASN A 222 -1.64 0.90 1.20
C ASN A 222 -2.87 0.26 0.56
N THR A 223 -3.83 1.07 0.16
CA THR A 223 -4.93 0.67 -0.72
C THR A 223 -4.71 1.27 -2.10
N ILE A 224 -4.63 0.43 -3.13
CA ILE A 224 -4.30 0.80 -4.51
C ILE A 224 -5.37 0.24 -5.44
N ILE A 225 -6.22 1.12 -5.93
CA ILE A 225 -7.36 0.75 -6.78
C ILE A 225 -7.20 1.43 -8.14
N GLY A 226 -7.21 0.65 -9.22
CA GLY A 226 -7.17 1.17 -10.58
C GLY A 226 -8.54 1.65 -11.06
N ASP A 227 -8.52 2.58 -12.02
CA ASP A 227 -9.69 2.88 -12.83
C ASP A 227 -9.77 1.82 -13.93
N ARG A 228 -10.84 1.02 -13.95
CA ARG A 228 -11.01 -0.08 -14.92
C ARG A 228 -11.07 0.39 -16.38
N THR A 229 -11.32 1.68 -16.64
CA THR A 229 -11.25 2.26 -17.98
C THR A 229 -9.82 2.53 -18.44
N LYS A 230 -8.85 2.56 -17.52
CA LYS A 230 -7.41 2.78 -17.78
C LYS A 230 -6.68 1.45 -17.89
N ILE A 231 -6.86 0.80 -19.04
CA ILE A 231 -6.44 -0.58 -19.26
C ILE A 231 -4.91 -0.80 -19.30
N MET A 232 -4.10 0.25 -19.37
CA MET A 232 -2.63 0.14 -19.46
C MET A 232 -1.90 0.25 -18.11
N VAL A 233 -2.63 0.58 -17.04
CA VAL A 233 -2.07 1.04 -15.77
C VAL A 233 -1.88 -0.10 -14.78
N GLY A 234 -0.63 -0.35 -14.34
CA GLY A 234 -0.33 -1.36 -13.32
C GLY A 234 -0.54 -0.91 -11.88
N GLY A 235 -0.50 -1.83 -10.91
CA GLY A 235 -0.54 -1.50 -9.48
C GLY A 235 0.81 -0.97 -8.98
N ILE A 236 1.76 -1.89 -8.76
CA ILE A 236 3.08 -1.62 -8.19
C ILE A 236 4.19 -2.14 -9.11
N SER A 237 5.21 -1.32 -9.39
CA SER A 237 6.53 -1.77 -9.83
C SER A 237 7.59 -1.38 -8.81
N ALA A 238 8.33 -2.37 -8.32
CA ALA A 238 9.52 -2.20 -7.49
C ALA A 238 10.69 -2.89 -8.18
N SER A 239 11.48 -2.13 -8.94
CA SER A 239 12.37 -2.70 -9.96
C SER A 239 13.73 -2.00 -10.02
N ALA A 240 14.80 -2.74 -10.31
CA ALA A 240 16.09 -2.15 -10.65
C ALA A 240 16.17 -1.80 -12.15
N LEU A 241 15.30 -0.86 -12.57
CA LEU A 241 14.98 -0.53 -13.97
C LEU A 241 16.20 -0.32 -14.89
N ALA A 242 16.85 0.85 -14.83
CA ALA A 242 17.97 1.21 -15.68
C ALA A 242 19.33 0.67 -15.14
N GLY A 243 19.30 -0.32 -14.25
CA GLY A 243 20.45 -0.81 -13.50
C GLY A 243 20.43 -0.43 -12.02
N GLY A 244 21.44 -0.81 -11.25
CA GLY A 244 21.50 -0.63 -9.79
C GLY A 244 20.91 -1.80 -9.00
N THR A 245 20.82 -1.68 -7.68
CA THR A 245 20.27 -2.71 -6.79
C THR A 245 18.91 -2.26 -6.28
N ASN A 246 17.97 -3.19 -6.12
CA ASN A 246 16.69 -2.90 -5.48
C ASN A 246 16.41 -3.93 -4.38
N ARG A 247 16.08 -3.44 -3.18
CA ARG A 247 15.60 -4.25 -2.06
C ARG A 247 14.24 -3.73 -1.66
N PHE A 248 13.23 -4.59 -1.62
CA PHE A 248 11.86 -4.12 -1.38
C PHE A 248 11.10 -4.97 -0.36
N ARG A 249 10.14 -4.32 0.28
CA ARG A 249 9.12 -4.91 1.15
C ARG A 249 7.76 -4.38 0.71
N ILE A 250 6.93 -5.28 0.17
CA ILE A 250 5.56 -4.97 -0.25
C ILE A 250 4.63 -5.79 0.66
N GLU A 251 4.09 -5.14 1.69
CA GLU A 251 3.45 -5.84 2.80
C GLU A 251 2.07 -5.28 3.15
N GLY A 252 1.06 -6.14 3.36
CA GLY A 252 -0.23 -5.72 3.90
C GLY A 252 -1.08 -4.82 2.98
N ASN A 253 -0.72 -4.68 1.70
CA ASN A 253 -1.43 -3.80 0.77
C ASN A 253 -2.68 -4.47 0.20
N THR A 254 -3.68 -3.66 -0.16
CA THR A 254 -4.81 -4.06 -1.00
C THR A 254 -4.62 -3.49 -2.40
N ILE A 255 -4.53 -4.34 -3.42
CA ILE A 255 -4.20 -3.96 -4.81
C ILE A 255 -5.27 -4.54 -5.73
N ARG A 256 -6.10 -3.67 -6.31
CA ARG A 256 -7.26 -4.08 -7.12
C ARG A 256 -7.45 -3.30 -8.40
N ASP A 257 -8.08 -3.93 -9.37
CA ASP A 257 -8.60 -3.26 -10.57
C ASP A 257 -7.54 -2.54 -11.43
N ASN A 258 -6.29 -3.00 -11.37
CA ASN A 258 -5.22 -2.53 -12.25
C ASN A 258 -5.02 -3.49 -13.44
N ARG A 259 -4.11 -3.17 -14.35
CA ARG A 259 -3.66 -4.07 -15.44
C ARG A 259 -2.94 -5.31 -14.91
N TYR A 260 -2.16 -5.14 -13.84
CA TYR A 260 -1.45 -6.19 -13.11
C TYR A 260 -1.27 -5.71 -11.66
N GLY A 261 -1.08 -6.63 -10.72
CA GLY A 261 -0.95 -6.28 -9.30
C GLY A 261 0.44 -5.73 -8.97
N ILE A 262 1.44 -6.62 -8.88
CA ILE A 262 2.82 -6.31 -8.51
C ILE A 262 3.77 -6.83 -9.58
N THR A 263 4.81 -6.06 -9.91
CA THR A 263 5.94 -6.53 -10.70
C THR A 263 7.27 -6.16 -10.04
N SER A 264 8.26 -7.03 -10.19
CA SER A 264 9.66 -6.71 -9.91
C SER A 264 10.55 -7.16 -11.06
N TYR A 265 11.40 -6.24 -11.52
CA TYR A 265 12.28 -6.42 -12.68
C TYR A 265 13.77 -6.33 -12.32
N ALA A 266 14.57 -7.08 -13.07
CA ALA A 266 16.03 -7.19 -13.07
C ALA A 266 16.65 -8.10 -12.01
N SER A 267 17.77 -8.75 -12.36
CA SER A 267 18.47 -9.73 -11.51
C SER A 267 19.14 -9.16 -10.27
N THR A 268 19.22 -7.84 -10.16
CA THR A 268 19.71 -7.10 -9.00
C THR A 268 18.58 -6.62 -8.09
N SER A 269 17.34 -7.03 -8.36
CA SER A 269 16.17 -6.79 -7.52
C SER A 269 15.85 -8.02 -6.67
N THR A 270 15.63 -7.83 -5.37
CA THR A 270 15.23 -8.87 -4.42
C THR A 270 14.31 -8.28 -3.35
N GLY A 271 13.48 -9.10 -2.70
CA GLY A 271 12.57 -8.56 -1.69
C GLY A 271 11.54 -9.53 -1.15
N ILE A 272 10.59 -8.95 -0.42
CA ILE A 272 9.50 -9.67 0.26
C ILE A 272 8.17 -9.11 -0.24
N ILE A 273 7.26 -10.00 -0.61
CA ILE A 273 5.85 -9.71 -0.93
C ILE A 273 4.99 -10.53 0.02
N LYS A 274 4.41 -9.87 1.03
CA LYS A 274 3.77 -10.59 2.13
C LYS A 274 2.41 -10.02 2.55
N ASN A 275 1.46 -10.89 2.85
CA ASN A 275 0.17 -10.52 3.45
C ASN A 275 -0.64 -9.48 2.63
N ASN A 276 -0.47 -9.44 1.31
CA ASN A 276 -1.23 -8.54 0.45
C ASN A 276 -2.55 -9.19 0.00
N ILE A 277 -3.55 -8.36 -0.29
CA ILE A 277 -4.78 -8.73 -1.00
C ILE A 277 -4.66 -8.21 -2.44
N ILE A 278 -4.60 -9.10 -3.42
CA ILE A 278 -4.31 -8.78 -4.82
C ILE A 278 -5.42 -9.34 -5.69
N GLU A 279 -6.35 -8.48 -6.13
CA GLU A 279 -7.59 -8.94 -6.74
C GLU A 279 -7.98 -8.23 -8.03
N ASN A 280 -8.50 -8.97 -9.00
CA ASN A 280 -9.10 -8.43 -10.23
C ASN A 280 -8.18 -7.48 -11.01
N ASN A 281 -6.86 -7.71 -10.95
CA ASN A 281 -5.90 -6.94 -11.74
C ASN A 281 -5.84 -7.52 -13.16
N ASN A 282 -6.85 -7.16 -13.95
CA ASN A 282 -7.13 -7.75 -15.26
C ASN A 282 -7.69 -6.74 -16.27
N THR A 283 -7.48 -5.43 -16.09
CA THR A 283 -8.16 -4.39 -16.90
C THR A 283 -7.83 -4.46 -18.40
N GLN A 284 -6.59 -4.80 -18.78
CA GLN A 284 -6.23 -5.02 -20.19
C GLN A 284 -6.85 -6.29 -20.79
N ASN A 285 -7.20 -7.26 -19.93
CA ASN A 285 -7.76 -8.55 -20.30
C ASN A 285 -7.00 -9.31 -21.40
N ASN A 286 -5.71 -9.05 -21.55
CA ASN A 286 -4.82 -9.76 -22.47
C ASN A 286 -3.69 -10.44 -21.69
N PRO A 287 -3.73 -11.78 -21.52
CA PRO A 287 -2.76 -12.51 -20.70
C PRO A 287 -1.34 -12.49 -21.26
N ASP A 288 -1.16 -12.25 -22.57
CA ASP A 288 0.16 -12.15 -23.20
C ASP A 288 0.83 -10.80 -22.94
N GLN A 289 0.05 -9.81 -22.51
CA GLN A 289 0.51 -8.43 -22.27
C GLN A 289 0.51 -8.05 -20.80
N GLY A 290 0.01 -8.88 -19.89
CA GLY A 290 -0.03 -8.59 -18.45
C GLY A 290 -1.08 -9.40 -17.70
N GLY A 291 -1.59 -8.84 -16.60
CA GLY A 291 -2.66 -9.45 -15.81
C GLY A 291 -2.22 -10.37 -14.68
N SER A 292 -0.92 -10.50 -14.40
CA SER A 292 -0.47 -11.22 -13.22
C SER A 292 -0.85 -10.49 -11.94
N GLY A 293 -1.31 -11.23 -10.93
CA GLY A 293 -1.37 -10.72 -9.56
C GLY A 293 0.03 -10.33 -9.09
N ILE A 294 1.01 -11.22 -9.27
CA ILE A 294 2.43 -10.94 -9.04
C ILE A 294 3.26 -11.44 -10.22
N SER A 295 4.16 -10.61 -10.74
CA SER A 295 5.13 -10.97 -11.77
C SER A 295 6.56 -10.77 -11.27
N ILE A 296 7.35 -11.84 -11.30
CA ILE A 296 8.79 -11.83 -10.98
C ILE A 296 9.54 -11.93 -12.31
N TYR A 297 10.07 -10.82 -12.81
CA TYR A 297 10.75 -10.74 -14.10
C TYR A 297 12.27 -10.59 -13.89
N GLY A 298 12.98 -11.71 -13.85
CA GLY A 298 14.42 -11.75 -13.62
C GLY A 298 14.88 -11.42 -12.19
N ALA A 299 14.03 -10.83 -11.36
CA ALA A 299 14.29 -10.60 -9.93
C ALA A 299 14.59 -11.90 -9.18
N LYS A 300 15.42 -11.79 -8.14
CA LYS A 300 16.04 -12.92 -7.45
C LYS A 300 15.57 -13.06 -6.02
N ASP A 301 15.32 -14.31 -5.66
CA ASP A 301 15.08 -14.81 -4.32
C ASP A 301 13.95 -14.05 -3.61
N VAL A 302 12.91 -13.72 -4.39
CA VAL A 302 11.77 -12.96 -3.89
C VAL A 302 10.90 -13.88 -3.02
N VAL A 303 10.76 -13.54 -1.75
CA VAL A 303 9.93 -14.31 -0.81
C VAL A 303 8.47 -13.84 -0.93
N ILE A 304 7.58 -14.76 -1.27
CA ILE A 304 6.16 -14.46 -1.52
C ILE A 304 5.31 -15.32 -0.59
N THR A 305 4.77 -14.74 0.49
CA THR A 305 4.05 -15.50 1.53
C THR A 305 2.79 -14.81 2.06
N GLY A 306 1.79 -15.58 2.48
CA GLY A 306 0.59 -15.05 3.14
C GLY A 306 -0.32 -14.18 2.27
N ASN A 307 -0.09 -14.12 0.95
CA ASN A 307 -0.87 -13.26 0.06
C ASN A 307 -2.19 -13.92 -0.34
N GLN A 308 -3.22 -13.12 -0.54
CA GLN A 308 -4.49 -13.54 -1.11
C GLN A 308 -4.58 -13.02 -2.55
N ILE A 309 -4.60 -13.92 -3.52
CA ILE A 309 -4.44 -13.60 -4.94
C ILE A 309 -5.66 -14.14 -5.70
N ARG A 310 -6.55 -13.24 -6.15
CA ARG A 310 -7.85 -13.64 -6.72
C ARG A 310 -8.24 -12.93 -8.02
N GLY A 311 -8.89 -13.62 -8.95
CA GLY A 311 -9.53 -12.97 -10.10
C GLY A 311 -8.58 -12.26 -11.09
N ASN A 312 -7.26 -12.44 -10.97
CA ASN A 312 -6.28 -11.89 -11.91
C ASN A 312 -6.21 -12.78 -13.17
N LEU A 313 -5.54 -12.35 -14.24
CA LEU A 313 -5.35 -13.24 -15.42
C LEU A 313 -4.36 -14.38 -15.12
N TRP A 314 -3.38 -14.09 -14.26
CA TRP A 314 -2.45 -15.06 -13.72
C TRP A 314 -2.34 -14.84 -12.21
N GLY A 315 -2.17 -15.89 -11.40
CA GLY A 315 -1.89 -15.71 -9.98
C GLY A 315 -0.48 -15.12 -9.80
N ILE A 316 0.54 -15.96 -9.98
CA ILE A 316 1.95 -15.58 -9.98
C ILE A 316 2.62 -16.06 -11.27
N THR A 317 3.44 -15.21 -11.89
CA THR A 317 4.30 -15.58 -13.02
C THR A 317 5.77 -15.35 -12.68
N ILE A 318 6.62 -16.36 -12.92
CA ILE A 318 8.08 -16.26 -12.77
C ILE A 318 8.68 -16.31 -14.17
N LEU A 319 9.39 -15.26 -14.55
CA LEU A 319 9.81 -14.98 -15.92
C LEU A 319 11.30 -14.64 -15.96
N SER A 320 11.93 -14.84 -17.13
CA SER A 320 13.27 -14.33 -17.46
C SER A 320 14.34 -14.66 -16.43
N ASN A 321 14.46 -15.93 -16.07
CA ASN A 321 15.37 -16.45 -15.04
C ASN A 321 15.14 -15.86 -13.64
N GLY A 322 13.95 -15.33 -13.34
CA GLY A 322 13.61 -14.93 -11.97
C GLY A 322 13.59 -16.12 -11.01
N THR A 323 13.81 -15.86 -9.73
CA THR A 323 13.66 -16.86 -8.65
C THR A 323 12.74 -16.34 -7.58
N ALA A 324 11.89 -17.22 -7.05
CA ALA A 324 10.94 -16.89 -6.00
C ALA A 324 10.81 -18.05 -5.02
N ILE A 325 10.57 -17.70 -3.76
CA ILE A 325 10.36 -18.63 -2.65
C ILE A 325 8.94 -18.40 -2.16
N LEU A 326 8.04 -19.31 -2.54
CA LEU A 326 6.63 -19.31 -2.18
C LEU A 326 6.35 -20.19 -0.95
N GLY A 327 7.39 -20.58 -0.21
CA GLY A 327 7.31 -21.37 1.02
C GLY A 327 8.49 -22.33 1.17
N THR A 328 8.91 -22.60 2.40
CA THR A 328 9.86 -23.65 2.80
C THR A 328 9.28 -24.45 3.97
N GLU A 329 10.01 -25.46 4.47
CA GLU A 329 9.64 -26.21 5.67
C GLU A 329 9.60 -25.32 6.91
N GLU A 330 10.55 -24.40 7.05
CA GLU A 330 10.66 -23.48 8.18
C GLU A 330 9.75 -22.26 8.01
N ASN A 331 9.52 -21.83 6.76
CA ASN A 331 8.75 -20.63 6.44
C ASN A 331 7.63 -20.96 5.45
N HIS A 332 6.50 -21.40 5.99
CA HIS A 332 5.34 -21.81 5.20
C HIS A 332 4.87 -20.72 4.24
N GLY A 333 4.49 -21.13 3.02
CA GLY A 333 4.00 -20.24 1.97
C GLY A 333 2.77 -19.45 2.36
N ASN A 334 1.71 -20.14 2.81
CA ASN A 334 0.44 -19.58 3.25
C ASN A 334 -0.24 -18.63 2.24
N ASN A 335 0.14 -18.66 0.96
CA ASN A 335 -0.57 -17.92 -0.06
C ASN A 335 -1.92 -18.61 -0.36
N ILE A 336 -2.94 -17.84 -0.71
CA ILE A 336 -4.28 -18.29 -1.03
C ILE A 336 -4.63 -17.82 -2.44
N PHE A 337 -5.00 -18.76 -3.31
CA PHE A 337 -5.34 -18.49 -4.70
C PHE A 337 -6.82 -18.78 -4.99
N LYS A 338 -7.47 -17.96 -5.82
CA LYS A 338 -8.84 -18.21 -6.28
C LYS A 338 -9.11 -17.58 -7.64
N ASN A 339 -9.64 -18.33 -8.59
CA ASN A 339 -10.15 -17.81 -9.87
C ASN A 339 -9.16 -16.90 -10.62
N ASN A 340 -7.86 -17.11 -10.49
CA ASN A 340 -6.90 -16.45 -11.38
C ASN A 340 -6.87 -17.23 -12.68
N GLY A 341 -7.17 -16.63 -13.82
CA GLY A 341 -7.28 -17.40 -15.05
C GLY A 341 -7.12 -16.62 -16.34
N ASN A 342 -6.53 -17.30 -17.32
CA ASN A 342 -6.35 -16.82 -18.68
C ASN A 342 -7.09 -17.73 -19.65
N ARG A 343 -7.79 -17.17 -20.64
CA ARG A 343 -8.43 -17.91 -21.74
C ARG A 343 -9.29 -19.12 -21.29
N GLY A 344 -9.97 -19.02 -20.14
CA GLY A 344 -10.81 -20.09 -19.59
C GLY A 344 -10.08 -21.11 -18.70
N THR A 345 -8.76 -20.99 -18.56
CA THR A 345 -7.92 -21.85 -17.70
C THR A 345 -7.55 -21.13 -16.42
N THR A 346 -7.75 -21.78 -15.27
CA THR A 346 -7.27 -21.28 -13.98
C THR A 346 -5.77 -21.53 -13.84
N THR A 347 -4.98 -20.51 -13.51
CA THR A 347 -3.53 -20.61 -13.31
C THR A 347 -3.10 -19.83 -12.08
N ALA A 348 -2.81 -20.55 -11.00
CA ALA A 348 -2.36 -19.98 -9.74
C ALA A 348 -0.87 -19.61 -9.78
N LEU A 349 -0.04 -20.45 -10.37
CA LEU A 349 1.39 -20.21 -10.55
C LEU A 349 1.84 -20.71 -11.92
N PHE A 350 2.61 -19.89 -12.63
CA PHE A 350 3.29 -20.27 -13.85
C PHE A 350 4.80 -20.01 -13.73
N ASN A 351 5.62 -21.07 -13.77
CA ASN A 351 7.08 -20.95 -13.82
C ASN A 351 7.57 -21.01 -15.28
N ASN A 352 7.88 -19.85 -15.86
CA ASN A 352 8.43 -19.76 -17.22
C ASN A 352 9.96 -19.77 -17.22
N THR A 353 10.58 -20.54 -16.31
CA THR A 353 12.03 -20.64 -16.18
C THR A 353 12.46 -22.10 -16.07
N THR A 354 13.76 -22.36 -16.15
CA THR A 354 14.36 -23.68 -15.87
C THR A 354 14.70 -23.86 -14.38
N LEU A 355 14.54 -22.82 -13.57
CA LEU A 355 14.98 -22.81 -12.18
C LEU A 355 13.90 -23.41 -11.27
N PRO A 356 14.29 -24.15 -10.23
CA PRO A 356 13.35 -24.72 -9.28
C PRO A 356 12.68 -23.62 -8.43
N VAL A 357 11.41 -23.85 -8.07
CA VAL A 357 10.58 -22.96 -7.25
C VAL A 357 10.05 -23.75 -6.07
N SER A 358 10.39 -23.31 -4.86
CA SER A 358 9.80 -23.85 -3.63
C SER A 358 8.47 -23.16 -3.37
N ALA A 359 7.36 -23.92 -3.35
CA ALA A 359 6.00 -23.41 -3.25
C ALA A 359 5.13 -24.27 -2.31
N VAL A 360 5.71 -24.65 -1.17
CA VAL A 360 5.05 -25.50 -0.17
C VAL A 360 4.15 -24.71 0.78
N TYR A 361 3.18 -25.40 1.39
CA TYR A 361 2.18 -24.87 2.32
C TYR A 361 1.31 -23.75 1.75
N ASN A 362 0.96 -23.81 0.47
CA ASN A 362 0.04 -22.86 -0.18
C ASN A 362 -1.35 -23.45 -0.39
N CYS A 363 -2.37 -22.60 -0.34
CA CYS A 363 -3.75 -22.92 -0.71
C CYS A 363 -3.99 -22.58 -2.18
N TRP A 364 -4.09 -23.60 -3.04
CA TRP A 364 -4.09 -23.42 -4.50
C TRP A 364 -5.46 -23.09 -5.10
N ARG A 365 -6.55 -23.48 -4.43
CA ARG A 365 -7.93 -23.06 -4.75
C ARG A 365 -8.70 -22.86 -3.46
N GLU A 366 -9.01 -21.62 -3.15
CA GLU A 366 -9.70 -21.24 -1.92
C GLU A 366 -11.11 -21.87 -1.84
N HIS A 367 -11.43 -22.42 -0.67
CA HIS A 367 -12.68 -23.16 -0.39
C HIS A 367 -12.83 -24.51 -1.12
N GLU A 368 -11.76 -25.03 -1.72
CA GLU A 368 -11.74 -26.36 -2.29
C GLU A 368 -10.75 -27.27 -1.54
N LEU A 369 -11.08 -28.55 -1.43
CA LEU A 369 -10.18 -29.57 -0.89
C LEU A 369 -8.97 -29.72 -1.82
N SER A 370 -7.78 -29.51 -1.28
CA SER A 370 -6.56 -29.74 -2.04
C SER A 370 -6.28 -31.23 -2.22
N THR A 371 -6.31 -31.67 -3.47
CA THR A 371 -5.81 -32.98 -3.92
C THR A 371 -4.69 -32.75 -4.93
N GLU A 372 -3.84 -33.75 -5.14
CA GLU A 372 -2.69 -33.62 -6.07
C GLU A 372 -3.14 -33.19 -7.47
N ALA A 373 -4.15 -33.88 -8.03
CA ALA A 373 -4.70 -33.55 -9.34
C ALA A 373 -5.25 -32.11 -9.40
N MET A 374 -5.84 -31.59 -8.31
CA MET A 374 -6.38 -30.24 -8.31
C MET A 374 -5.29 -29.18 -8.24
N VAL A 375 -4.24 -29.43 -7.46
CA VAL A 375 -3.07 -28.55 -7.37
C VAL A 375 -2.35 -28.54 -8.71
N GLU A 376 -2.08 -29.70 -9.30
CA GLU A 376 -1.42 -29.81 -10.60
C GLU A 376 -2.20 -29.09 -11.71
N ALA A 377 -3.53 -29.13 -11.69
CA ALA A 377 -4.37 -28.45 -12.67
C ALA A 377 -4.25 -26.91 -12.68
N VAL A 378 -3.72 -26.29 -11.62
CA VAL A 378 -3.53 -24.83 -11.53
C VAL A 378 -2.07 -24.40 -11.53
N LEU A 379 -1.14 -25.35 -11.65
CA LEU A 379 0.29 -25.13 -11.80
C LEU A 379 0.69 -25.26 -13.26
N GLY A 380 1.38 -24.25 -13.79
CA GLY A 380 2.01 -24.31 -15.10
C GLY A 380 3.52 -24.18 -15.00
N SER A 381 4.23 -24.83 -15.91
CA SER A 381 5.67 -24.65 -16.05
C SER A 381 6.12 -24.83 -17.50
N LEU A 382 7.18 -24.10 -17.88
CA LEU A 382 7.90 -24.34 -19.14
C LEU A 382 8.59 -25.70 -19.14
N ASN A 383 9.09 -26.14 -17.98
CA ASN A 383 9.82 -27.40 -17.83
C ASN A 383 9.13 -28.28 -16.76
N PRO A 384 8.96 -29.58 -17.00
CA PRO A 384 8.41 -30.49 -15.99
C PRO A 384 9.21 -30.45 -14.69
N ASN A 385 8.54 -30.69 -13.55
CA ASN A 385 9.15 -30.91 -12.23
C ASN A 385 9.99 -29.75 -11.66
N THR A 386 9.76 -28.51 -12.07
CA THR A 386 10.45 -27.34 -11.50
C THR A 386 9.73 -26.72 -10.29
N ILE A 387 8.55 -27.19 -9.91
CA ILE A 387 7.76 -26.61 -8.81
C ILE A 387 7.59 -27.65 -7.71
N SER A 388 8.14 -27.37 -6.53
CA SER A 388 7.95 -28.18 -5.34
C SER A 388 6.78 -27.63 -4.53
N TYR A 389 5.64 -28.30 -4.57
CA TYR A 389 4.37 -27.78 -4.02
C TYR A 389 3.79 -28.62 -2.86
N LYS A 390 4.47 -29.69 -2.43
CA LYS A 390 4.05 -30.56 -1.32
C LYS A 390 4.87 -30.28 -0.05
N PRO A 391 4.25 -30.21 1.13
CA PRO A 391 2.80 -30.28 1.37
C PRO A 391 2.08 -29.02 0.88
N TYR A 392 0.75 -29.10 0.69
CA TYR A 392 -0.09 -27.96 0.32
C TYR A 392 -1.21 -27.76 1.36
N ASN A 393 -1.69 -26.52 1.44
CA ASN A 393 -2.78 -26.10 2.33
C ASN A 393 -4.13 -26.04 1.57
N CYS A 394 -5.18 -25.62 2.27
CA CYS A 394 -6.60 -25.51 1.87
C CYS A 394 -7.48 -26.73 2.05
N ALA A 395 -8.67 -26.42 2.60
CA ALA A 395 -9.70 -27.32 3.11
C ALA A 395 -9.13 -28.70 3.40
N LEU A 396 -8.41 -28.83 4.52
CA LEU A 396 -8.19 -30.15 5.08
C LEU A 396 -9.56 -30.84 5.08
N PRO A 397 -9.68 -32.12 4.71
CA PRO A 397 -10.89 -32.83 5.08
C PRO A 397 -11.04 -32.53 6.57
N LEU A 398 -12.24 -32.13 6.99
CA LEU A 398 -12.60 -32.16 8.41
C LEU A 398 -12.46 -33.63 8.79
N SER A 399 -11.23 -34.04 9.06
CA SER A 399 -10.92 -35.29 9.68
C SER A 399 -11.52 -35.08 11.04
N VAL A 400 -12.68 -35.69 11.24
CA VAL A 400 -13.10 -36.07 12.57
C VAL A 400 -11.98 -36.99 13.01
N SER A 401 -10.93 -36.43 13.62
CA SER A 401 -10.02 -37.23 14.40
C SER A 401 -10.92 -38.00 15.33
N ASP A 402 -10.95 -39.32 15.18
CA ASP A 402 -11.76 -40.22 15.98
C ASP A 402 -11.74 -39.70 17.41
N VAL A 403 -12.87 -39.13 17.82
CA VAL A 403 -12.99 -38.53 19.14
C VAL A 403 -12.90 -39.70 20.09
N SER A 404 -11.70 -39.93 20.61
CA SER A 404 -11.52 -40.58 21.90
C SER A 404 -12.25 -39.69 22.90
N LYS A 405 -13.55 -39.97 23.06
CA LYS A 405 -14.48 -39.27 23.93
C LYS A 405 -13.86 -39.21 25.33
N SER A 406 -13.36 -38.04 25.72
CA SER A 406 -13.33 -37.65 27.13
C SER A 406 -14.80 -37.52 27.56
N LYS A 407 -15.37 -38.62 28.04
CA LYS A 407 -16.79 -38.68 28.43
C LYS A 407 -16.94 -37.90 29.73
N LEU A 408 -17.70 -36.80 29.69
CA LEU A 408 -18.25 -36.18 30.90
C LEU A 408 -19.44 -37.01 31.38
N ASN A 409 -19.24 -37.79 32.43
CA ASN A 409 -20.33 -38.55 33.05
C ASN A 409 -21.09 -37.65 34.03
N ILE A 410 -22.41 -37.59 33.87
CA ILE A 410 -23.31 -36.87 34.77
C ILE A 410 -24.36 -37.83 35.30
N TYR A 411 -24.55 -37.85 36.62
CA TYR A 411 -25.59 -38.66 37.25
C TYR A 411 -26.06 -38.06 38.59
N PRO A 412 -27.34 -38.23 38.97
CA PRO A 412 -28.41 -38.73 38.11
C PRO A 412 -28.72 -37.71 37.00
N ASN A 413 -29.10 -38.22 35.83
CA ASN A 413 -29.58 -37.41 34.72
C ASN A 413 -30.76 -38.16 34.07
N PRO A 414 -32.02 -37.72 34.24
CA PRO A 414 -32.44 -36.42 34.76
C PRO A 414 -32.18 -36.17 36.26
N SER A 415 -31.92 -34.92 36.64
CA SER A 415 -31.61 -34.46 37.99
C SER A 415 -32.73 -33.55 38.54
N LYS A 416 -32.84 -33.46 39.87
CA LYS A 416 -33.64 -32.44 40.58
C LYS A 416 -32.71 -31.37 41.15
N ASN A 417 -31.97 -30.68 40.28
CA ASN A 417 -31.03 -29.61 40.67
C ASN A 417 -29.86 -30.05 41.59
N HIS A 418 -29.58 -31.35 41.66
CA HIS A 418 -28.47 -31.94 42.39
C HIS A 418 -27.91 -33.12 41.61
N PHE A 419 -26.66 -33.03 41.16
CA PHE A 419 -26.02 -34.06 40.34
C PHE A 419 -24.51 -34.09 40.58
N PHE A 420 -23.90 -35.20 40.15
CA PHE A 420 -22.47 -35.39 40.14
C PHE A 420 -21.94 -35.28 38.72
N LEU A 421 -20.79 -34.62 38.57
CA LEU A 421 -20.03 -34.53 37.34
C LEU A 421 -18.64 -35.13 37.56
N GLU A 422 -18.32 -36.18 36.79
CA GLU A 422 -16.98 -36.75 36.77
C GLU A 422 -16.13 -36.09 35.68
N ALA A 423 -15.02 -35.48 36.11
CA ALA A 423 -14.11 -34.76 35.23
C ALA A 423 -12.74 -35.43 35.22
N GLU A 424 -12.19 -35.70 34.04
CA GLU A 424 -10.85 -36.30 33.91
C GLU A 424 -9.71 -35.35 34.35
N ASN A 425 -9.93 -34.04 34.25
CA ASN A 425 -8.99 -32.95 34.60
C ASN A 425 -9.73 -31.80 35.29
N ALA A 426 -9.02 -30.93 36.02
CA ALA A 426 -9.63 -29.71 36.55
C ALA A 426 -9.99 -28.72 35.42
N GLY A 427 -11.03 -27.91 35.61
CA GLY A 427 -11.43 -26.94 34.59
C GLY A 427 -12.71 -26.18 34.98
N ASN A 428 -13.10 -25.24 34.11
CA ASN A 428 -14.35 -24.51 34.29
C ASN A 428 -15.49 -25.25 33.58
N ILE A 429 -16.62 -25.40 34.25
CA ILE A 429 -17.87 -25.81 33.63
C ILE A 429 -18.81 -24.62 33.49
N VAL A 430 -19.53 -24.56 32.38
CA VAL A 430 -20.66 -23.66 32.18
C VAL A 430 -21.88 -24.49 31.78
N ILE A 431 -23.03 -24.16 32.35
CA ILE A 431 -24.32 -24.73 31.98
C ILE A 431 -25.08 -23.67 31.20
N GLN A 432 -25.55 -24.04 30.02
CA GLN A 432 -26.27 -23.18 29.11
C GLN A 432 -27.66 -23.73 28.83
N ASP A 433 -28.64 -22.86 28.68
CA ASP A 433 -29.92 -23.23 28.10
C ASP A 433 -29.81 -23.42 26.57
N LEU A 434 -30.89 -23.82 25.91
CA LEU A 434 -30.91 -24.06 24.46
C LEU A 434 -30.72 -22.78 23.61
N SER A 435 -30.87 -21.59 24.20
CA SER A 435 -30.55 -20.31 23.54
C SER A 435 -29.06 -19.95 23.60
N GLY A 436 -28.27 -20.74 24.34
CA GLY A 436 -26.85 -20.48 24.56
C GLY A 436 -26.57 -19.54 25.75
N LYS A 437 -27.61 -19.08 26.45
CA LYS A 437 -27.46 -18.25 27.65
C LYS A 437 -26.86 -19.09 28.78
N VAL A 438 -25.79 -18.58 29.38
CA VAL A 438 -25.18 -19.19 30.57
C VAL A 438 -26.10 -18.99 31.76
N VAL A 439 -26.50 -20.10 32.38
CA VAL A 439 -27.41 -20.12 33.54
C VAL A 439 -26.71 -20.56 34.82
N PHE A 440 -25.52 -21.16 34.73
CA PHE A 440 -24.68 -21.55 35.86
C PHE A 440 -23.23 -21.73 35.40
N SER A 441 -22.26 -21.52 36.29
CA SER A 441 -20.84 -21.83 36.06
C SER A 441 -20.13 -22.21 37.35
N SER A 442 -19.17 -23.13 37.29
CA SER A 442 -18.36 -23.54 38.44
C SER A 442 -17.01 -24.08 38.00
N ILE A 443 -16.01 -24.00 38.87
CA ILE A 443 -14.75 -24.74 38.69
C ILE A 443 -14.96 -26.15 39.24
N VAL A 444 -14.44 -27.15 38.53
CA VAL A 444 -14.44 -28.56 38.92
C VAL A 444 -13.02 -29.09 39.00
N SER A 445 -12.75 -29.97 39.96
CA SER A 445 -11.49 -30.67 40.11
C SER A 445 -11.53 -32.00 39.33
N LYS A 446 -10.36 -32.63 39.18
CA LYS A 446 -10.28 -34.00 38.66
C LYS A 446 -11.03 -34.95 39.61
N GLY A 447 -11.86 -35.83 39.05
CA GLY A 447 -12.69 -36.77 39.80
C GLY A 447 -14.15 -36.33 39.90
N LYS A 448 -14.83 -36.78 40.96
CA LYS A 448 -16.26 -36.57 41.20
C LYS A 448 -16.50 -35.20 41.84
N ASN A 449 -17.34 -34.39 41.21
CA ASN A 449 -17.72 -33.06 41.68
C ASN A 449 -19.23 -33.04 41.97
N GLU A 450 -19.61 -32.54 43.14
CA GLU A 450 -21.02 -32.35 43.50
C GLU A 450 -21.49 -30.96 43.06
N ILE A 451 -22.54 -30.91 42.25
CA ILE A 451 -23.08 -29.66 41.71
C ILE A 451 -24.54 -29.52 42.16
N LYS A 452 -24.86 -28.36 42.75
CA LYS A 452 -26.20 -27.95 43.14
C LYS A 452 -26.58 -26.70 42.37
N THR A 453 -27.74 -26.72 41.72
CA THR A 453 -28.23 -25.63 40.88
C THR A 453 -29.63 -25.19 41.32
N ASN A 454 -30.18 -24.14 40.71
CA ASN A 454 -31.57 -23.74 40.88
C ASN A 454 -32.19 -23.42 39.50
N LEU A 455 -32.10 -24.39 38.60
CA LEU A 455 -32.59 -24.32 37.23
C LEU A 455 -34.05 -24.77 37.15
N GLN A 456 -34.80 -24.18 36.23
CA GLN A 456 -36.16 -24.64 35.91
C GLN A 456 -36.11 -26.00 35.20
N SER A 457 -37.23 -26.72 35.20
CA SER A 457 -37.33 -27.98 34.46
C SER A 457 -37.07 -27.75 32.97
N GLY A 458 -36.17 -28.52 32.38
CA GLY A 458 -35.70 -28.25 31.02
C GLY A 458 -34.45 -29.04 30.62
N VAL A 459 -34.02 -28.80 29.38
CA VAL A 459 -32.80 -29.38 28.82
C VAL A 459 -31.72 -28.31 28.78
N TYR A 460 -30.54 -28.67 29.29
CA TYR A 460 -29.37 -27.82 29.36
C TYR A 460 -28.16 -28.53 28.76
N ILE A 461 -27.16 -27.75 28.36
CA ILE A 461 -25.86 -28.23 27.89
C ILE A 461 -24.81 -27.84 28.91
N ILE A 462 -24.07 -28.81 29.43
CA ILE A 462 -22.87 -28.55 30.22
C ILE A 462 -21.66 -28.59 29.28
N THR A 463 -20.93 -27.49 29.24
CA THR A 463 -19.66 -27.35 28.51
C THR A 463 -18.54 -27.25 29.53
N LYS A 464 -17.56 -28.15 29.48
CA LYS A 464 -16.32 -28.05 30.24
C LYS A 464 -15.21 -27.52 29.35
N GLN A 465 -14.44 -26.57 29.86
CA GLN A 465 -13.21 -26.09 29.24
C GLN A 465 -12.00 -26.37 30.15
N SER A 466 -11.00 -27.05 29.59
CA SER A 466 -9.75 -27.39 30.27
C SER A 466 -8.63 -27.49 29.24
N GLU A 467 -7.49 -26.84 29.48
CA GLU A 467 -6.28 -26.92 28.62
C GLU A 467 -6.56 -26.69 27.12
N GLY A 468 -7.41 -25.71 26.80
CA GLY A 468 -7.78 -25.38 25.40
C GLY A 468 -8.74 -26.35 24.73
N LYS A 469 -9.15 -27.44 25.40
CA LYS A 469 -10.14 -28.41 24.91
C LYS A 469 -11.53 -28.12 25.49
N LYS A 470 -12.58 -28.40 24.69
CA LYS A 470 -13.98 -28.31 25.10
C LYS A 470 -14.66 -29.68 25.02
N SER A 471 -15.42 -30.04 26.05
CA SER A 471 -16.29 -31.22 26.04
C SER A 471 -17.70 -30.86 26.51
N ASN A 472 -18.70 -31.45 25.86
CA ASN A 472 -20.11 -31.12 26.08
C ASN A 472 -20.90 -32.35 26.49
N THR A 473 -21.89 -32.19 27.37
CA THR A 473 -22.84 -33.24 27.74
C THR A 473 -24.19 -32.65 28.08
N LYS A 474 -25.25 -33.45 27.91
CA LYS A 474 -26.64 -33.03 28.13
C LYS A 474 -27.01 -33.17 29.60
N LEU A 475 -27.66 -32.16 30.17
CA LEU A 475 -28.28 -32.20 31.50
C LEU A 475 -29.80 -32.03 31.35
N ILE A 476 -30.58 -32.85 32.01
CA ILE A 476 -32.04 -32.75 32.07
C ILE A 476 -32.42 -32.45 33.51
N ILE A 477 -33.14 -31.35 33.74
CA ILE A 477 -33.70 -30.99 35.04
C ILE A 477 -35.20 -31.33 35.04
N LYS A 478 -35.66 -32.08 36.04
CA LYS A 478 -37.07 -32.43 36.24
C LYS A 478 -37.73 -31.52 37.26
#